data_AF-A0A7U9RUK4-F1
#
_entry.id   AF-A0A7U9RUK4-F1
#
_cell.length_a   1.000
_cell.length_b   1.000
_cell.length_c   1.000
_cell.angle_alpha   90.00
_cell.angle_beta   90.00
_cell.angle_gamma   90.00
#
_symmetry.space_group_name_H-M   'P 1'
#
loop_
_entity.id
_entity.type
_entity.pdbx_description
1 polymer ?
#
loop_
_entity_poly.entity_id
_entity_poly.type
_entity_poly.pdbx_seq_one_letter_code
_entity_poly.pdbx_strand_id
1 'polypeptide(L)'
;MLYGYFKKLVIADRLAIFTGTVFGNIENYEGLIILIALVFSTFQLYMDFSGCMDIVCGTSQLFGIKLENNFNHPFFSKSAAEFWRRWHITLGAWFKDYVYMPVVTSKWLTKATTIIKNKYGKELAKKVNTTIPLAIVWLLTGLWHGTGWNYILWGIYWGTIITISTIFTKQYKKLSEILHINTTSREYQRFQIFRTFFIFTFARLITALNTLEDSFIAIKQLFSSFNPWIFWDGSLYRLGLDYKDMCIAILSLLFVYKVSILQERSSVRQLIAEKNIILRWTIYYIAFFSIIILGIYGTGYNASDFIYANF
;
A
#
# COMPACT_ATOMS: atom_id res chain seq x y z
N MET A 1 -9.72 11.51 -13.03
CA MET A 1 -9.05 11.42 -14.34
C MET A 1 -7.67 12.07 -14.33
N LEU A 2 -7.49 13.39 -14.52
CA LEU A 2 -6.14 14.02 -14.61
C LEU A 2 -5.19 13.62 -13.45
N TYR A 3 -5.68 13.68 -12.21
CA TYR A 3 -4.89 13.26 -11.04
C TYR A 3 -4.48 11.77 -11.07
N GLY A 4 -5.36 10.91 -11.61
CA GLY A 4 -5.07 9.49 -11.76
C GLY A 4 -4.03 9.22 -12.86
N TYR A 5 -4.16 9.89 -14.01
CA TYR A 5 -3.16 9.84 -15.08
C TYR A 5 -1.79 10.34 -14.60
N PHE A 6 -1.75 11.42 -13.81
CA PHE A 6 -0.51 11.91 -13.22
C PHE A 6 0.16 10.85 -12.33
N LYS A 7 -0.60 10.21 -11.41
CA LYS A 7 -0.06 9.15 -10.55
C LYS A 7 0.47 7.97 -11.35
N LYS A 8 -0.23 7.52 -12.40
CA LYS A 8 0.19 6.41 -13.25
C LYS A 8 1.39 6.77 -14.12
N LEU A 9 1.22 7.73 -15.02
CA LEU A 9 2.17 8.01 -16.12
C LEU A 9 3.42 8.77 -15.67
N VAL A 10 3.29 9.65 -14.67
CA VAL A 10 4.43 10.48 -14.21
C VAL A 10 5.19 9.82 -13.06
N ILE A 11 4.49 9.09 -12.19
CA ILE A 11 5.08 8.50 -10.98
C ILE A 11 5.25 6.98 -11.10
N ALA A 12 4.16 6.23 -11.25
CA ALA A 12 4.22 4.77 -11.16
C ALA A 12 5.09 4.17 -12.27
N ASP A 13 4.87 4.55 -13.52
CA ASP A 13 5.62 4.03 -14.68
C ASP A 13 7.09 4.43 -14.62
N ARG A 14 7.39 5.60 -14.06
CA ARG A 14 8.77 6.06 -13.81
C ARG A 14 9.45 5.22 -12.73
N LEU A 15 8.80 5.02 -11.58
CA LEU A 15 9.35 4.18 -10.51
C LEU A 15 9.52 2.72 -10.96
N ALA A 16 8.65 2.24 -11.87
CA ALA A 16 8.73 0.90 -12.44
C ALA A 16 10.06 0.61 -13.17
N ILE A 17 10.67 1.63 -13.78
CA ILE A 17 11.97 1.48 -14.46
C ILE A 17 13.05 1.11 -13.42
N PHE A 18 13.09 1.83 -12.31
CA PHE A 18 14.07 1.58 -11.24
C PHE A 18 13.83 0.23 -10.57
N THR A 19 12.58 -0.04 -10.17
CA THR A 19 12.24 -1.28 -9.46
C THR A 19 12.43 -2.51 -10.35
N GLY A 20 12.06 -2.42 -11.63
CA GLY A 20 12.30 -3.47 -12.62
C GLY A 20 13.79 -3.75 -12.84
N THR A 21 14.62 -2.70 -12.89
CA THR A 21 16.09 -2.85 -13.02
C THR A 21 16.68 -3.61 -11.83
N VAL A 22 16.30 -3.22 -10.61
CA VAL A 22 16.83 -3.82 -9.38
C VAL A 22 16.29 -5.22 -9.14
N PHE A 23 14.97 -5.41 -9.19
CA PHE A 23 14.33 -6.68 -8.91
C PHE A 23 14.52 -7.72 -10.02
N GLY A 24 14.71 -7.28 -11.26
CA GLY A 24 15.04 -8.18 -12.37
C GLY A 24 16.47 -8.74 -12.30
N ASN A 25 17.36 -8.13 -11.50
CA ASN A 25 18.75 -8.56 -11.35
C ASN A 25 19.18 -8.51 -9.87
N ILE A 26 18.32 -9.01 -8.99
CA ILE A 26 18.49 -8.84 -7.53
C ILE A 26 19.86 -9.32 -7.04
N GLU A 27 20.40 -10.39 -7.62
CA GLU A 27 21.73 -10.95 -7.33
C GLU A 27 22.89 -9.95 -7.44
N ASN A 28 22.74 -8.89 -8.24
CA ASN A 28 23.77 -7.89 -8.50
C ASN A 28 23.72 -6.67 -7.54
N TYR A 29 22.72 -6.60 -6.67
CA TYR A 29 22.50 -5.45 -5.81
C TYR A 29 22.49 -5.84 -4.33
N GLU A 30 22.88 -4.90 -3.47
CA GLU A 30 22.93 -5.13 -2.02
C GLU A 30 22.71 -3.85 -1.22
N GLY A 31 22.39 -4.04 0.06
CA GLY A 31 22.25 -2.96 1.03
C GLY A 31 21.10 -2.00 0.72
N LEU A 32 21.40 -0.70 0.79
CA LEU A 32 20.42 0.38 0.67
C LEU A 32 19.77 0.47 -0.71
N ILE A 33 20.41 -0.06 -1.76
CA ILE A 33 19.80 -0.12 -3.11
C ILE A 33 18.51 -0.95 -3.07
N ILE A 34 18.54 -2.12 -2.40
CA ILE A 34 17.37 -2.99 -2.25
C ILE A 34 16.30 -2.30 -1.41
N LEU A 35 16.70 -1.62 -0.32
CA LEU A 35 15.76 -0.87 0.51
C LEU A 35 15.03 0.22 -0.27
N ILE A 36 15.77 0.98 -1.08
CA ILE A 36 15.20 2.03 -1.94
C ILE A 36 14.28 1.42 -2.99
N ALA A 37 14.66 0.30 -3.62
CA ALA A 37 13.81 -0.42 -4.56
C ALA A 37 12.50 -0.91 -3.91
N LEU A 38 12.55 -1.41 -2.66
CA LEU A 38 11.35 -1.80 -1.91
C LEU A 38 10.43 -0.60 -1.63
N VAL A 39 10.99 0.53 -1.18
CA VAL A 39 10.25 1.77 -0.96
C VAL A 39 9.64 2.28 -2.26
N PHE A 40 10.39 2.30 -3.35
CA PHE A 40 9.90 2.70 -4.67
C PHE A 40 8.82 1.76 -5.18
N SER A 41 8.95 0.45 -4.98
CA SER A 41 7.91 -0.51 -5.36
C SER A 41 6.62 -0.36 -4.56
N THR A 42 6.72 0.11 -3.32
CA THR A 42 5.57 0.45 -2.47
C THR A 42 4.81 1.63 -3.07
N PHE A 43 5.53 2.70 -3.41
CA PHE A 43 4.93 3.87 -4.04
C PHE A 43 4.43 3.58 -5.45
N GLN A 44 5.18 2.84 -6.26
CA GLN A 44 4.77 2.39 -7.59
C GLN A 44 3.41 1.68 -7.52
N LEU A 45 3.29 0.65 -6.68
CA LEU A 45 2.04 -0.11 -6.52
C LEU A 45 0.87 0.79 -6.13
N TYR A 46 1.08 1.68 -5.16
CA TYR A 46 0.01 2.57 -4.71
C TYR A 46 -0.38 3.61 -5.77
N MET A 47 0.59 4.22 -6.46
CA MET A 47 0.33 5.24 -7.47
C MET A 47 -0.32 4.65 -8.73
N ASP A 48 0.10 3.46 -9.13
CA ASP A 48 -0.50 2.71 -10.23
C ASP A 48 -1.98 2.42 -9.92
N PHE A 49 -2.22 1.74 -8.80
CA PHE A 49 -3.53 1.22 -8.49
C PHE A 49 -4.50 2.34 -8.06
N SER A 50 -4.08 3.24 -7.18
CA SER A 50 -4.94 4.38 -6.84
C SER A 50 -5.12 5.34 -8.03
N GLY A 51 -4.15 5.42 -8.95
CA GLY A 51 -4.27 6.17 -10.19
C GLY A 51 -5.33 5.57 -11.12
N CYS A 52 -5.30 4.24 -11.30
CA CYS A 52 -6.33 3.50 -12.03
C CYS A 52 -7.73 3.78 -11.46
N MET A 53 -7.90 3.66 -10.15
CA MET A 53 -9.19 3.90 -9.50
C MET A 53 -9.69 5.35 -9.66
N ASP A 54 -8.80 6.34 -9.64
CA ASP A 54 -9.16 7.75 -9.91
C ASP A 54 -9.58 8.01 -11.37
N ILE A 55 -9.04 7.22 -12.32
CA ILE A 55 -9.46 7.24 -13.71
C ILE A 55 -10.84 6.60 -13.81
N VAL A 56 -10.99 5.37 -13.32
CA VAL A 56 -12.26 4.60 -13.33
C VAL A 56 -13.40 5.38 -12.66
N CYS A 57 -13.19 5.93 -11.46
CA CYS A 57 -14.20 6.74 -10.78
C CYS A 57 -14.55 8.01 -11.56
N GLY A 58 -13.56 8.64 -12.18
CA GLY A 58 -13.77 9.83 -13.01
C GLY A 58 -14.56 9.50 -14.28
N THR A 59 -14.25 8.40 -14.94
CA THR A 59 -14.95 7.89 -16.13
C THR A 59 -16.38 7.48 -15.79
N SER A 60 -16.58 6.74 -14.70
CA SER A 60 -17.91 6.30 -14.25
C SER A 60 -18.86 7.48 -14.00
N GLN A 61 -18.35 8.59 -13.47
CA GLN A 61 -19.12 9.81 -13.26
C GLN A 61 -19.56 10.50 -14.55
N LEU A 62 -18.88 10.28 -15.70
CA LEU A 62 -19.36 10.76 -17.00
C LEU A 62 -20.67 10.07 -17.41
N PHE A 63 -20.89 8.84 -16.93
CA PHE A 63 -22.11 8.08 -17.12
C PHE A 63 -23.14 8.29 -15.99
N GLY A 64 -22.92 9.26 -15.10
CA GLY A 64 -23.80 9.53 -13.97
C GLY A 64 -23.72 8.51 -12.83
N ILE A 65 -22.75 7.58 -12.87
CA ILE A 65 -22.58 6.55 -11.85
C ILE A 65 -21.50 7.00 -10.86
N LYS A 66 -21.83 7.00 -9.57
CA LYS A 66 -20.88 7.31 -8.49
C LYS A 66 -20.39 6.01 -7.86
N LEU A 67 -19.14 5.65 -8.15
CA LEU A 67 -18.46 4.53 -7.50
C LEU A 67 -17.93 4.93 -6.12
N GLU A 68 -17.81 3.93 -5.25
CA GLU A 68 -17.13 4.06 -3.96
C GLU A 68 -15.61 4.19 -4.14
N ASN A 69 -14.98 4.97 -3.25
CA ASN A 69 -13.53 5.14 -3.28
C ASN A 69 -12.83 3.87 -2.81
N ASN A 70 -11.86 3.39 -3.60
CA ASN A 70 -11.11 2.20 -3.23
C ASN A 70 -9.90 2.48 -2.31
N PHE A 71 -9.45 3.74 -2.24
CA PHE A 71 -8.31 4.16 -1.41
C PHE A 71 -8.63 5.44 -0.63
N ASN A 72 -8.17 5.50 0.62
CA ASN A 72 -8.31 6.67 1.47
C ASN A 72 -7.03 6.94 2.29
N HIS A 73 -5.99 7.44 1.60
CA HIS A 73 -4.68 7.78 2.15
C HIS A 73 -4.12 6.70 3.11
N PRO A 74 -3.97 5.44 2.65
CA PRO A 74 -3.65 4.31 3.51
C PRO A 74 -2.30 4.46 4.23
N PHE A 75 -1.34 5.19 3.67
CA PHE A 75 -0.05 5.45 4.31
C PHE A 75 -0.07 6.50 5.43
N PHE A 76 -1.24 7.04 5.80
CA PHE A 76 -1.42 7.79 7.05
C PHE A 76 -1.96 6.93 8.20
N SER A 77 -2.10 5.62 7.97
CA SER A 77 -2.60 4.67 8.96
C SER A 77 -1.61 4.43 10.09
N LYS A 78 -2.13 4.36 11.32
CA LYS A 78 -1.33 4.12 12.53
C LYS A 78 -1.26 2.64 12.91
N SER A 79 -1.96 1.77 12.18
CA SER A 79 -1.97 0.32 12.41
C SER A 79 -2.22 -0.45 11.12
N ALA A 80 -1.81 -1.73 11.08
CA ALA A 80 -2.07 -2.61 9.94
C ALA A 80 -3.58 -2.76 9.67
N ALA A 81 -4.40 -2.86 10.74
CA ALA A 81 -5.85 -2.95 10.58
C ALA A 81 -6.46 -1.66 10.00
N GLU A 82 -5.94 -0.48 10.38
CA GLU A 82 -6.38 0.78 9.77
C GLU A 82 -5.93 0.89 8.31
N PHE A 83 -4.72 0.46 8.00
CA PHE A 83 -4.19 0.43 6.64
C PHE A 83 -5.13 -0.32 5.69
N TRP A 84 -5.54 -1.53 6.07
CA TRP A 84 -6.43 -2.35 5.25
C TRP A 84 -7.90 -1.89 5.22
N ARG A 85 -8.31 -0.99 6.12
CA ARG A 85 -9.59 -0.28 6.00
C ARG A 85 -9.53 0.92 5.05
N ARG A 86 -8.33 1.38 4.73
CA ARG A 86 -8.07 2.52 3.82
C ARG A 86 -7.47 2.08 2.47
N TRP A 87 -7.07 0.82 2.35
CA TRP A 87 -6.51 0.20 1.16
C TRP A 87 -7.51 -0.79 0.57
N HIS A 88 -7.78 -0.69 -0.72
CA HIS A 88 -8.66 -1.58 -1.46
C HIS A 88 -10.03 -1.79 -0.77
N ILE A 89 -10.66 -0.68 -0.37
CA ILE A 89 -11.85 -0.63 0.48
C ILE A 89 -13.00 -1.49 -0.05
N THR A 90 -13.23 -1.49 -1.37
CA THR A 90 -14.35 -2.23 -1.96
C THR A 90 -14.16 -3.75 -1.85
N LEU A 91 -12.93 -4.25 -2.03
CA LEU A 91 -12.58 -5.65 -1.85
C LEU A 91 -12.65 -6.04 -0.37
N GLY A 92 -12.17 -5.17 0.52
CA GLY A 92 -12.30 -5.35 1.96
C GLY A 92 -13.78 -5.45 2.40
N ALA A 93 -14.65 -4.62 1.84
CA ALA A 93 -16.10 -4.71 2.07
C ALA A 93 -16.69 -6.02 1.55
N TRP A 94 -16.30 -6.45 0.34
CA TRP A 94 -16.74 -7.72 -0.24
C TRP A 94 -16.34 -8.91 0.65
N PHE A 95 -15.07 -9.03 1.04
CA PHE A 95 -14.63 -10.11 1.93
C PHE A 95 -15.30 -10.05 3.30
N LYS A 96 -15.57 -8.85 3.83
CA LYS A 96 -16.30 -8.71 5.09
C LYS A 96 -17.72 -9.26 4.97
N ASP A 97 -18.46 -8.89 3.93
CA ASP A 97 -19.87 -9.22 3.79
C ASP A 97 -20.10 -10.65 3.30
N TYR A 98 -19.23 -11.17 2.43
CA TYR A 98 -19.40 -12.48 1.78
C TYR A 98 -18.55 -13.61 2.36
N VAL A 99 -17.54 -13.31 3.18
CA VAL A 99 -16.68 -14.34 3.79
C VAL A 99 -16.65 -14.21 5.31
N TYR A 100 -16.22 -13.06 5.83
CA TYR A 100 -16.03 -12.87 7.26
C TYR A 100 -17.33 -13.07 8.05
N MET A 101 -18.39 -12.32 7.70
CA MET A 101 -19.66 -12.38 8.42
C MET A 101 -20.32 -13.78 8.33
N PRO A 102 -20.42 -14.41 7.15
CA PRO A 102 -20.91 -15.79 7.06
C PRO A 102 -20.14 -16.79 7.92
N VAL A 103 -18.81 -16.69 7.98
CA VAL A 103 -17.98 -17.58 8.82
C VAL A 103 -18.23 -17.30 10.30
N VAL A 104 -18.28 -16.04 10.73
CA VAL A 104 -18.61 -15.65 12.12
C VAL A 104 -19.95 -16.22 12.57
N THR A 105 -20.98 -16.15 11.72
CA THR A 105 -22.34 -16.63 12.04
C THR A 105 -22.55 -18.12 11.79
N SER A 106 -21.52 -18.84 11.34
CA SER A 106 -21.63 -20.25 11.01
C SER A 106 -21.94 -21.10 12.25
N LYS A 107 -22.77 -22.14 12.06
CA LYS A 107 -23.18 -23.04 13.16
C LYS A 107 -21.98 -23.71 13.84
N TRP A 108 -20.98 -24.11 13.06
CA TRP A 108 -19.79 -24.80 13.57
C TRP A 108 -18.95 -23.87 14.46
N LEU A 109 -18.70 -22.63 14.04
CA LEU A 109 -17.89 -21.69 14.81
C LEU A 109 -18.63 -21.22 16.05
N THR A 110 -19.94 -21.02 15.95
CA THR A 110 -20.80 -20.67 17.10
C THR A 110 -20.80 -21.79 18.15
N LYS A 111 -20.89 -23.06 17.73
CA LYS A 111 -20.82 -24.22 18.62
C LYS A 111 -19.44 -24.31 19.28
N ALA A 112 -18.36 -24.20 18.50
CA ALA A 112 -16.99 -24.23 19.02
C ALA A 112 -16.75 -23.10 20.04
N THR A 113 -17.16 -21.88 19.71
CA THR A 113 -17.03 -20.70 20.59
C THR A 113 -17.82 -20.87 21.89
N THR A 114 -19.00 -21.49 21.85
CA THR A 114 -19.81 -21.77 23.05
C THR A 114 -19.12 -22.79 23.97
N ILE A 115 -18.58 -23.87 23.40
CA ILE A 115 -17.80 -24.87 24.15
C ILE A 115 -16.58 -24.21 24.81
N ILE A 116 -15.84 -23.40 24.06
CA ILE A 116 -14.66 -22.68 24.56
C ILE A 116 -15.04 -21.69 25.65
N LYS A 117 -16.16 -20.96 25.49
CA LYS A 117 -16.67 -20.03 26.49
C LYS A 117 -16.96 -20.72 27.81
N ASN A 118 -17.55 -21.92 27.78
CA ASN A 118 -17.90 -22.68 28.98
C ASN A 118 -16.67 -23.31 29.66
N LYS A 119 -15.67 -23.76 28.89
CA LYS A 119 -14.49 -24.46 29.43
C LYS A 119 -13.31 -23.55 29.78
N TYR A 120 -13.09 -22.49 28.99
CA TYR A 120 -11.89 -21.65 29.05
C TYR A 120 -12.20 -20.15 29.22
N GLY A 121 -13.48 -19.80 29.33
CA GLY A 121 -13.92 -18.44 29.61
C GLY A 121 -14.18 -17.56 28.36
N LYS A 122 -14.82 -16.42 28.62
CA LYS A 122 -15.35 -15.50 27.59
C LYS A 122 -14.27 -14.84 26.74
N GLU A 123 -13.10 -14.56 27.31
CA GLU A 123 -12.00 -13.87 26.61
C GLU A 123 -11.39 -14.74 25.51
N LEU A 124 -11.12 -16.02 25.78
CA LEU A 124 -10.58 -16.93 24.77
C LEU A 124 -11.61 -17.18 23.67
N ALA A 125 -12.88 -17.37 24.03
CA ALA A 125 -13.98 -17.52 23.07
C ALA A 125 -14.08 -16.32 22.12
N LYS A 126 -13.99 -15.08 22.64
CA LYS A 126 -13.99 -13.87 21.80
C LYS A 126 -12.82 -13.86 20.82
N LYS A 127 -11.61 -14.20 21.26
CA LYS A 127 -10.42 -14.26 20.41
C LYS A 127 -10.58 -15.27 19.29
N VAL A 128 -11.05 -16.48 19.60
CA VAL A 128 -11.29 -17.53 18.60
C VAL A 128 -12.32 -17.08 17.56
N ASN A 129 -13.42 -16.50 18.01
CA ASN A 129 -14.49 -16.02 17.14
C ASN A 129 -14.05 -14.86 16.22
N THR A 130 -13.00 -14.12 16.57
CA THR A 130 -12.43 -13.08 15.72
C THR A 130 -11.30 -13.58 14.82
N THR A 131 -10.43 -14.45 15.34
CA THR A 131 -9.18 -14.85 14.67
C THR A 131 -9.42 -15.85 13.55
N ILE A 132 -10.30 -16.83 13.75
CA ILE A 132 -10.55 -17.87 12.74
C ILE A 132 -11.14 -17.28 11.44
N PRO A 133 -12.22 -16.49 11.48
CA PRO A 133 -12.75 -15.86 10.27
C PRO A 133 -11.73 -14.93 9.61
N LEU A 134 -10.94 -14.20 10.41
CA LEU A 134 -9.90 -13.31 9.92
C LEU A 134 -8.81 -14.09 9.17
N ALA A 135 -8.34 -15.21 9.72
CA ALA A 135 -7.34 -16.06 9.06
C ALA A 135 -7.86 -16.61 7.73
N ILE A 136 -9.11 -17.06 7.68
CA ILE A 136 -9.77 -17.52 6.44
C ILE A 136 -9.84 -16.40 5.41
N VAL A 137 -10.28 -15.20 5.80
CA VAL A 137 -10.35 -14.05 4.90
C VAL A 137 -8.97 -13.73 4.32
N TRP A 138 -7.92 -13.70 5.14
CA TRP A 138 -6.57 -13.37 4.67
C TRP A 138 -5.97 -14.44 3.75
N LEU A 139 -6.21 -15.72 4.03
CA LEU A 139 -5.81 -16.80 3.13
C LEU A 139 -6.54 -16.71 1.78
N LEU A 140 -7.86 -16.51 1.79
CA LEU A 140 -8.64 -16.34 0.57
C LEU A 140 -8.29 -15.06 -0.19
N THR A 141 -7.94 -13.98 0.52
CA THR A 141 -7.46 -12.74 -0.09
C THR A 141 -6.12 -12.98 -0.79
N GLY A 142 -5.21 -13.75 -0.17
CA GLY A 142 -3.97 -14.19 -0.82
C GLY A 142 -4.27 -14.98 -2.09
N LEU A 143 -5.08 -16.05 -1.99
CA LEU A 143 -5.45 -16.88 -3.15
C LEU A 143 -6.15 -16.10 -4.26
N TRP A 144 -6.92 -15.05 -3.93
CA TRP A 144 -7.54 -14.17 -4.92
C TRP A 144 -6.49 -13.38 -5.73
N HIS A 145 -5.33 -13.03 -5.17
CA HIS A 145 -4.25 -12.35 -5.92
C HIS A 145 -3.43 -13.32 -6.80
N GLY A 146 -3.55 -14.63 -6.58
CA GLY A 146 -2.90 -15.65 -7.40
C GLY A 146 -2.65 -16.96 -6.65
N THR A 147 -2.34 -18.02 -7.40
CA THR A 147 -2.15 -19.38 -6.88
C THR A 147 -0.72 -19.68 -6.43
N GLY A 148 0.23 -18.77 -6.67
CA GLY A 148 1.62 -18.93 -6.25
C GLY A 148 1.82 -18.89 -4.74
N TRP A 149 2.87 -19.57 -4.26
CA TRP A 149 3.21 -19.63 -2.83
C TRP A 149 3.47 -18.26 -2.19
N ASN A 150 3.97 -17.32 -2.98
CA ASN A 150 4.13 -15.91 -2.59
C ASN A 150 2.81 -15.30 -2.07
N TYR A 151 1.69 -15.53 -2.74
CA TYR A 151 0.41 -14.96 -2.33
C TYR A 151 -0.17 -15.62 -1.08
N ILE A 152 0.05 -16.93 -0.90
CA ILE A 152 -0.33 -17.65 0.32
C ILE A 152 0.47 -17.10 1.51
N LEU A 153 1.80 -16.97 1.38
CA LEU A 153 2.67 -16.41 2.41
C LEU A 153 2.30 -14.96 2.73
N TRP A 154 1.95 -14.17 1.72
CA TRP A 154 1.48 -12.81 1.89
C TRP A 154 0.15 -12.74 2.68
N GLY A 155 -0.79 -13.65 2.40
CA GLY A 155 -2.02 -13.78 3.18
C GLY A 155 -1.74 -14.15 4.64
N ILE A 156 -0.87 -15.13 4.87
CA ILE A 156 -0.43 -15.54 6.23
C ILE A 156 0.25 -14.37 6.95
N TYR A 157 1.11 -13.62 6.27
CA TYR A 157 1.82 -12.47 6.81
C TYR A 157 0.84 -11.43 7.38
N TRP A 158 -0.14 -10.99 6.59
CA TRP A 158 -1.11 -9.98 7.03
C TRP A 158 -2.10 -10.52 8.06
N GLY A 159 -2.58 -11.75 7.87
CA GLY A 159 -3.45 -12.44 8.82
C GLY A 159 -2.79 -12.54 10.20
N THR A 160 -1.51 -12.88 10.24
CA THR A 160 -0.72 -12.97 11.48
C THR A 160 -0.56 -11.61 12.13
N ILE A 161 -0.13 -10.58 11.39
CA ILE A 161 0.10 -9.24 11.95
C ILE A 161 -1.16 -8.65 12.56
N ILE A 162 -2.30 -8.73 11.86
CA ILE A 162 -3.57 -8.17 12.36
C ILE A 162 -4.11 -8.99 13.52
N THR A 163 -3.97 -10.32 13.47
CA THR A 163 -4.35 -11.20 14.58
C THR A 163 -3.54 -10.88 15.84
N ILE A 164 -2.21 -10.76 15.73
CA ILE A 164 -1.35 -10.39 16.86
C ILE A 164 -1.74 -9.02 17.40
N SER A 165 -1.93 -8.02 16.52
CA SER A 165 -2.35 -6.68 16.93
C SER A 165 -3.67 -6.70 17.71
N THR A 166 -4.60 -7.57 17.33
CA THR A 166 -5.91 -7.72 17.98
C THR A 166 -5.83 -8.47 19.32
N ILE A 167 -5.08 -9.58 19.36
CA ILE A 167 -4.96 -10.42 20.56
C ILE A 167 -4.19 -9.71 21.68
N PHE A 168 -3.14 -8.97 21.31
CA PHE A 168 -2.21 -8.34 22.26
C PHE A 168 -2.52 -6.86 22.54
N THR A 169 -3.67 -6.33 22.10
CA THR A 169 -4.04 -4.92 22.31
C THR A 169 -3.96 -4.51 23.79
N LYS A 170 -4.45 -5.35 24.72
CA LYS A 170 -4.40 -5.06 26.17
C LYS A 170 -2.96 -5.02 26.70
N GLN A 171 -2.13 -5.94 26.23
CA GLN A 171 -0.71 -6.06 26.60
C GLN A 171 0.10 -4.88 26.08
N TYR A 172 -0.14 -4.45 24.84
CA TYR A 172 0.51 -3.25 24.30
C TYR A 172 0.13 -1.99 25.06
N LYS A 173 -1.14 -1.87 25.49
CA LYS A 173 -1.57 -0.75 26.34
C LYS A 173 -0.84 -0.77 27.69
N LYS A 174 -0.81 -1.91 28.37
CA LYS A 174 -0.10 -2.07 29.65
C LYS A 174 1.40 -1.79 29.52
N LEU A 175 2.03 -2.25 28.44
CA LEU A 175 3.45 -2.00 28.18
C LEU A 175 3.71 -0.50 27.93
N SER A 176 2.83 0.18 27.20
CA SER A 176 2.90 1.63 27.02
C SER A 176 2.78 2.39 28.34
N GLU A 177 1.91 1.94 29.25
CA GLU A 177 1.74 2.54 30.58
C GLU A 177 3.00 2.32 31.45
N ILE A 178 3.56 1.09 31.45
CA ILE A 178 4.80 0.75 32.19
C ILE A 178 6.00 1.55 31.67
N LEU A 179 6.11 1.71 30.35
CA LEU A 179 7.21 2.45 29.72
C LEU A 179 6.96 3.97 29.70
N HIS A 180 5.87 4.46 30.30
CA HIS A 180 5.46 5.86 30.30
C HIS A 180 5.41 6.50 28.90
N ILE A 181 5.05 5.70 27.88
CA ILE A 181 4.98 6.17 26.49
C ILE A 181 3.68 6.95 26.31
N ASN A 182 3.81 8.23 25.96
CA ASN A 182 2.66 9.05 25.59
C ASN A 182 2.13 8.64 24.20
N THR A 183 1.13 7.76 24.19
CA THR A 183 0.51 7.25 22.95
C THR A 183 -0.29 8.29 22.18
N THR A 184 -0.56 9.45 22.78
CA THR A 184 -1.27 10.57 22.14
C THR A 184 -0.34 11.58 21.49
N SER A 185 0.97 11.53 21.78
CA SER A 185 1.95 12.48 21.24
C SER A 185 2.05 12.40 19.72
N ARG A 186 2.41 13.52 19.08
CA ARG A 186 2.55 13.58 17.62
C ARG A 186 3.71 12.69 17.15
N GLU A 187 4.75 12.59 17.96
CA GLU A 187 5.96 11.80 17.72
C GLU A 187 5.61 10.31 17.69
N TYR A 188 4.83 9.84 18.66
CA TYR A 188 4.37 8.45 18.70
C TYR A 188 3.45 8.12 17.53
N GLN A 189 2.54 9.03 17.17
CA GLN A 189 1.68 8.86 16.00
C GLN A 189 2.48 8.79 14.69
N ARG A 190 3.51 9.64 14.53
CA ARG A 190 4.44 9.57 13.38
C ARG A 190 5.20 8.25 13.35
N PHE A 191 5.68 7.78 14.49
CA PHE A 191 6.30 6.46 14.60
C PHE A 191 5.34 5.34 14.19
N GLN A 192 4.08 5.38 14.62
CA GLN A 192 3.07 4.40 14.23
C GLN A 192 2.84 4.37 12.72
N ILE A 193 2.74 5.55 12.09
CA ILE A 193 2.61 5.70 10.63
C ILE A 193 3.83 5.12 9.92
N PHE A 194 5.03 5.50 10.35
CA PHE A 194 6.28 5.01 9.79
C PHE A 194 6.40 3.48 9.91
N ARG A 195 6.15 2.94 11.10
CA ARG A 195 6.13 1.48 11.32
C ARG A 195 5.13 0.78 10.40
N THR A 196 3.91 1.31 10.26
CA THR A 196 2.88 0.70 9.40
C THR A 196 3.26 0.78 7.92
N PHE A 197 3.88 1.87 7.48
CA PHE A 197 4.47 1.97 6.14
C PHE A 197 5.52 0.89 5.91
N PHE A 198 6.49 0.73 6.81
CA PHE A 198 7.54 -0.29 6.66
C PHE A 198 7.01 -1.71 6.74
N ILE A 199 6.00 -2.01 7.57
CA ILE A 199 5.32 -3.30 7.56
C ILE A 199 4.79 -3.61 6.14
N PHE A 200 4.14 -2.65 5.49
CA PHE A 200 3.68 -2.84 4.13
C PHE A 200 4.85 -2.98 3.14
N THR A 201 5.88 -2.14 3.25
CA THR A 201 7.06 -2.19 2.39
C THR A 201 7.81 -3.52 2.50
N PHE A 202 7.96 -4.09 3.70
CA PHE A 202 8.56 -5.42 3.86
C PHE A 202 7.67 -6.53 3.29
N ALA A 203 6.35 -6.39 3.32
CA ALA A 203 5.45 -7.32 2.63
C ALA A 203 5.68 -7.33 1.10
N ARG A 204 6.28 -6.26 0.52
CA ARG A 204 6.67 -6.22 -0.90
C ARG A 204 7.82 -7.17 -1.20
N LEU A 205 8.67 -7.56 -0.25
CA LEU A 205 9.67 -8.62 -0.50
C LEU A 205 9.02 -9.93 -0.95
N ILE A 206 7.80 -10.23 -0.49
CA ILE A 206 7.09 -11.46 -0.84
C ILE A 206 6.44 -11.35 -2.23
N THR A 207 6.01 -10.16 -2.64
CA THR A 207 5.09 -9.97 -3.79
C THR A 207 5.62 -9.11 -4.92
N ALA A 208 6.73 -8.42 -4.74
CA ALA A 208 7.34 -7.57 -5.76
C ALA A 208 8.40 -8.30 -6.59
N LEU A 209 8.94 -9.38 -6.05
CA LEU A 209 9.95 -10.23 -6.67
C LEU A 209 9.26 -11.39 -7.41
N ASN A 210 9.92 -11.93 -8.43
CA ASN A 210 9.33 -12.94 -9.30
C ASN A 210 9.14 -14.29 -8.58
N THR A 211 10.11 -14.66 -7.73
CA THR A 211 10.10 -15.94 -7.01
C THR A 211 10.34 -15.77 -5.51
N LEU A 212 10.02 -16.83 -4.75
CA LEU A 212 10.37 -16.90 -3.32
C LEU A 212 11.88 -16.98 -3.10
N GLU A 213 12.62 -17.58 -4.03
CA GLU A 213 14.08 -17.63 -3.98
C GLU A 213 14.67 -16.21 -4.06
N ASP A 214 14.21 -15.40 -5.03
CA ASP A 214 14.59 -13.99 -5.13
C ASP A 214 14.26 -13.22 -3.85
N SER A 215 13.13 -13.56 -3.20
CA SER A 215 12.73 -12.96 -1.93
C SER A 215 13.74 -13.26 -0.82
N PHE A 216 14.24 -14.49 -0.74
CA PHE A 216 15.30 -14.86 0.22
C PHE A 216 16.63 -14.21 -0.11
N ILE A 217 17.00 -14.14 -1.39
CA ILE A 217 18.21 -13.45 -1.85
C ILE A 217 18.16 -11.98 -1.47
N ALA A 218 17.04 -11.29 -1.76
CA ALA A 218 16.83 -9.89 -1.42
C ALA A 218 16.92 -9.63 0.08
N ILE A 219 16.33 -10.51 0.91
CA ILE A 219 16.43 -10.40 2.38
C ILE A 219 17.89 -10.50 2.81
N LYS A 220 18.64 -11.48 2.30
CA LYS A 220 20.06 -11.65 2.66
C LYS A 220 20.87 -10.42 2.25
N GLN A 221 20.77 -10.01 0.99
CA GLN A 221 21.52 -8.89 0.43
C GLN A 221 21.17 -7.54 1.06
N LEU A 222 19.92 -7.35 1.51
CA LEU A 222 19.51 -6.14 2.23
C LEU A 222 20.37 -5.89 3.49
N PHE A 223 20.82 -6.96 4.14
CA PHE A 223 21.64 -6.90 5.35
C PHE A 223 23.12 -7.25 5.13
N SER A 224 23.53 -7.64 3.92
CA SER A 224 24.92 -8.01 3.61
C SER A 224 25.88 -6.81 3.64
N SER A 225 25.40 -5.61 3.27
CA SER A 225 26.25 -4.44 3.06
C SER A 225 25.52 -3.16 3.45
N PHE A 226 26.23 -2.22 4.08
CA PHE A 226 25.72 -0.89 4.34
C PHE A 226 26.49 0.11 3.47
N ASN A 227 25.84 0.54 2.39
CA ASN A 227 26.42 1.33 1.30
C ASN A 227 25.81 2.75 1.20
N PRO A 228 25.95 3.62 2.22
CA PRO A 228 25.39 4.98 2.18
C PRO A 228 25.98 5.85 1.07
N TRP A 229 27.14 5.47 0.51
CA TRP A 229 27.78 6.24 -0.56
C TRP A 229 27.02 6.30 -1.88
N ILE A 230 26.04 5.42 -2.07
CA ILE A 230 25.18 5.40 -3.26
C ILE A 230 24.42 6.72 -3.48
N PHE A 231 24.28 7.55 -2.44
CA PHE A 231 23.60 8.85 -2.52
C PHE A 231 24.48 9.95 -3.13
N TRP A 232 25.80 9.78 -3.18
CA TRP A 232 26.74 10.80 -3.66
C TRP A 232 27.70 10.34 -4.76
N ASP A 233 27.88 9.03 -4.95
CA ASP A 233 28.74 8.46 -6.02
C ASP A 233 28.04 8.38 -7.40
N GLY A 234 26.73 8.66 -7.43
CA GLY A 234 25.89 8.61 -8.62
C GLY A 234 25.35 7.22 -8.99
N SER A 235 25.58 6.19 -8.17
CA SER A 235 25.14 4.81 -8.42
C SER A 235 23.63 4.72 -8.61
N LEU A 236 22.83 5.44 -7.81
CA LEU A 236 21.37 5.46 -7.93
C LEU A 236 20.88 5.96 -9.29
N TYR A 237 21.61 6.86 -9.93
CA TYR A 237 21.21 7.47 -11.20
C TYR A 237 21.52 6.58 -12.42
N ARG A 238 22.16 5.43 -12.20
CA ARG A 238 22.52 4.45 -13.24
C ARG A 238 21.57 3.25 -13.27
N LEU A 239 20.59 3.22 -12.36
CA LEU A 239 19.61 2.13 -12.22
C LEU A 239 18.32 2.46 -12.99
N GLY A 240 18.47 2.95 -14.22
CA GLY A 240 17.39 3.26 -15.15
C GLY A 240 16.71 4.62 -14.98
N LEU A 241 16.89 5.32 -13.86
CA LEU A 241 16.44 6.71 -13.69
C LEU A 241 17.63 7.64 -13.55
N ASP A 242 17.79 8.57 -14.49
CA ASP A 242 18.83 9.59 -14.37
C ASP A 242 18.54 10.60 -13.25
N TYR A 243 19.44 11.57 -13.04
CA TYR A 243 19.26 12.59 -12.01
C TYR A 243 17.95 13.39 -12.17
N LYS A 244 17.59 13.76 -13.41
CA LYS A 244 16.39 14.57 -13.68
C LYS A 244 15.13 13.76 -13.42
N ASP A 245 15.12 12.51 -13.85
CA ASP A 245 14.00 11.60 -13.66
C ASP A 245 13.79 11.29 -12.18
N MET A 246 14.88 11.12 -11.41
CA MET A 246 14.81 10.96 -9.96
C MET A 246 14.23 12.21 -9.29
N CYS A 247 14.64 13.41 -9.69
CA CYS A 247 14.06 14.65 -9.18
C CYS A 247 12.56 14.74 -9.50
N ILE A 248 12.14 14.40 -10.72
CA ILE A 248 10.72 14.39 -11.11
C ILE A 248 9.94 13.41 -10.23
N ALA A 249 10.45 12.20 -10.02
CA ALA A 249 9.80 11.20 -9.18
C ALA A 249 9.62 11.71 -7.73
N ILE A 250 10.68 12.21 -7.11
CA ILE A 250 10.65 12.70 -5.72
C ILE A 250 9.71 13.91 -5.58
N LEU A 251 9.81 14.90 -6.48
CA LEU A 251 8.95 16.09 -6.45
C LEU A 251 7.47 15.72 -6.67
N SER A 252 7.19 14.76 -7.55
CA SER A 252 5.83 14.29 -7.80
C SER A 252 5.26 13.52 -6.61
N LEU A 253 6.07 12.70 -5.92
CA LEU A 253 5.68 12.04 -4.68
C LEU A 253 5.39 13.07 -3.57
N LEU A 254 6.23 14.12 -3.43
CA LEU A 254 5.99 15.21 -2.49
C LEU A 254 4.71 15.99 -2.82
N PHE A 255 4.43 16.20 -4.11
CA PHE A 255 3.18 16.80 -4.57
C PHE A 255 1.97 15.95 -4.16
N VAL A 256 1.97 14.65 -4.46
CA VAL A 256 0.89 13.73 -4.06
C VAL A 256 0.74 13.65 -2.54
N TYR A 257 1.85 13.67 -1.80
CA TYR A 257 1.84 13.72 -0.33
C TYR A 257 1.14 14.99 0.19
N LYS A 258 1.47 16.18 -0.36
CA LYS A 258 0.78 17.42 0.00
C LYS A 258 -0.70 17.40 -0.36
N VAL A 259 -1.06 16.91 -1.55
CA VAL A 259 -2.46 16.74 -1.96
C VAL A 259 -3.19 15.80 -1.00
N SER A 260 -2.55 14.71 -0.58
CA SER A 260 -3.11 13.76 0.38
C SER A 260 -3.39 14.41 1.75
N ILE A 261 -2.49 15.25 2.26
CA ILE A 261 -2.73 16.01 3.50
C ILE A 261 -3.94 16.94 3.36
N LEU A 262 -4.09 17.61 2.22
CA LEU A 262 -5.24 18.49 1.98
C LEU A 262 -6.55 17.69 1.90
N GLN A 263 -6.50 16.51 1.27
CA GLN A 263 -7.65 15.61 1.12
C GLN A 263 -8.14 15.02 2.45
N GLU A 264 -7.29 14.88 3.46
CA GLU A 264 -7.70 14.52 4.83
C GLU A 264 -8.60 15.58 5.50
N ARG A 265 -8.59 16.83 5.01
CA ARG A 265 -9.40 17.94 5.56
C ARG A 265 -10.58 18.33 4.68
N SER A 266 -10.42 18.23 3.36
CA SER A 266 -11.38 18.78 2.39
C SER A 266 -11.17 18.19 1.00
N SER A 267 -12.21 18.16 0.16
CA SER A 267 -12.06 17.69 -1.21
C SER A 267 -11.28 18.69 -2.07
N VAL A 268 -10.05 18.33 -2.44
CA VAL A 268 -9.21 19.16 -3.35
C VAL A 268 -9.92 19.43 -4.67
N ARG A 269 -10.73 18.49 -5.18
CA ARG A 269 -11.54 18.71 -6.39
C ARG A 269 -12.56 19.85 -6.19
N GLN A 270 -13.23 19.90 -5.04
CA GLN A 270 -14.18 20.97 -4.74
C GLN A 270 -13.46 22.31 -4.56
N LEU A 271 -12.33 22.31 -3.85
CA LEU A 271 -11.49 23.51 -3.68
C LEU A 271 -11.04 24.12 -5.02
N ILE A 272 -10.76 23.29 -6.03
CA ILE A 272 -10.43 23.75 -7.39
C ILE A 272 -11.68 24.23 -8.13
N ALA A 273 -12.82 23.55 -7.97
CA ALA A 273 -14.08 23.90 -8.62
C ALA A 273 -14.62 25.27 -8.20
N GLU A 274 -14.38 25.66 -6.95
CA GLU A 274 -14.76 26.94 -6.34
C GLU A 274 -13.88 28.13 -6.80
N LYS A 275 -12.75 27.88 -7.49
CA LYS A 275 -11.89 28.95 -8.01
C LYS A 275 -12.51 29.64 -9.22
N ASN A 276 -12.05 30.86 -9.50
CA ASN A 276 -12.45 31.58 -10.70
C ASN A 276 -12.09 30.78 -11.98
N ILE A 277 -12.79 31.07 -13.07
CA ILE A 277 -12.67 30.30 -14.31
C ILE A 277 -11.24 30.27 -14.83
N ILE A 278 -10.52 31.40 -14.76
CA ILE A 278 -9.13 31.52 -15.21
C ILE A 278 -8.24 30.56 -14.40
N LEU A 279 -8.20 30.67 -13.06
CA LEU A 279 -7.34 29.84 -12.23
C LEU A 279 -7.69 28.35 -12.35
N ARG A 280 -8.99 28.03 -12.42
CA ARG A 280 -9.45 26.64 -12.55
C ARG A 280 -8.93 25.99 -13.85
N TRP A 281 -9.08 26.67 -14.99
CA TRP A 281 -8.58 26.16 -16.27
C TRP A 281 -7.05 26.17 -16.34
N THR A 282 -6.39 27.18 -15.76
CA THR A 282 -4.92 27.19 -15.64
C THR A 282 -4.43 25.94 -14.90
N ILE A 283 -5.06 25.56 -13.78
CA ILE A 283 -4.72 24.34 -13.03
C ILE A 283 -4.92 23.09 -13.90
N TYR A 284 -6.02 23.01 -14.65
CA TYR A 284 -6.28 21.86 -15.53
C TYR A 284 -5.29 21.77 -16.69
N TYR A 285 -4.94 22.88 -17.32
CA TYR A 285 -3.93 22.90 -18.39
C TYR A 285 -2.54 22.56 -17.85
N ILE A 286 -2.13 23.11 -16.70
CA ILE A 286 -0.86 22.75 -16.07
C ILE A 286 -0.83 21.25 -15.76
N ALA A 287 -1.90 20.70 -15.19
CA ALA A 287 -1.99 19.27 -14.91
C ALA A 287 -1.89 18.43 -16.20
N PHE A 288 -2.65 18.79 -17.24
CA PHE A 288 -2.64 18.12 -18.54
C PHE A 288 -1.26 18.15 -19.20
N PHE A 289 -0.65 19.33 -19.35
CA PHE A 289 0.67 19.46 -19.94
C PHE A 289 1.77 18.83 -19.08
N SER A 290 1.64 18.82 -17.75
CA SER A 290 2.59 18.09 -16.89
C SER A 290 2.59 16.59 -17.16
N ILE A 291 1.42 16.00 -17.43
CA ILE A 291 1.30 14.58 -17.78
C ILE A 291 1.93 14.31 -19.15
N ILE A 292 1.72 15.19 -20.12
CA ILE A 292 2.33 15.05 -21.45
C ILE A 292 3.85 15.23 -21.33
N ILE A 293 4.33 16.30 -20.73
CA ILE A 293 5.77 16.62 -20.74
C ILE A 293 6.58 15.66 -19.85
N LEU A 294 6.02 15.24 -18.70
CA LEU A 294 6.73 14.46 -17.69
C LEU A 294 6.30 12.99 -17.64
N GLY A 295 5.32 12.58 -18.44
CA GLY A 295 4.87 11.19 -18.48
C GLY A 295 5.89 10.29 -19.16
N ILE A 296 5.97 9.04 -18.71
CA ILE A 296 6.73 7.97 -19.39
C ILE A 296 5.79 7.24 -20.34
N TYR A 297 5.95 7.44 -21.65
CA TYR A 297 5.20 6.77 -22.71
C TYR A 297 5.94 6.91 -24.06
N GLY A 298 5.74 5.98 -25.00
CA GLY A 298 6.35 6.04 -26.35
C GLY A 298 6.86 4.71 -26.88
N THR A 299 7.50 4.72 -28.06
CA THR A 299 8.06 3.52 -28.70
C THR A 299 9.20 2.92 -27.86
N GLY A 300 9.06 1.65 -27.47
CA GLY A 300 9.98 0.98 -26.54
C GLY A 300 9.51 0.99 -25.08
N TYR A 301 8.51 1.81 -24.74
CA TYR A 301 7.78 1.74 -23.48
C TYR A 301 6.44 1.08 -23.72
N ASN A 302 6.27 -0.12 -23.19
CA ASN A 302 4.92 -0.67 -23.05
C ASN A 302 4.22 0.21 -22.03
N ALA A 303 3.15 0.91 -22.41
CA ALA A 303 2.29 1.61 -21.46
C ALA A 303 1.79 0.53 -20.49
N SER A 304 2.47 0.39 -19.36
CA SER A 304 2.44 -0.87 -18.62
C SER A 304 1.01 -1.17 -18.19
N ASP A 305 0.55 -2.39 -18.49
CA ASP A 305 -0.71 -2.92 -17.98
C ASP A 305 -0.78 -2.55 -16.50
N PHE A 306 -1.88 -1.91 -16.09
CA PHE A 306 -2.06 -1.55 -14.69
C PHE A 306 -1.73 -2.76 -13.83
N ILE A 307 -0.90 -2.60 -12.80
CA ILE A 307 -0.53 -3.72 -11.92
C ILE A 307 -1.81 -4.38 -11.39
N TYR A 308 -2.84 -3.58 -11.16
CA TYR A 308 -4.16 -4.06 -10.77
C TYR A 308 -4.83 -5.00 -11.79
N ALA A 309 -4.67 -4.76 -13.10
CA ALA A 309 -5.29 -5.57 -14.14
C ALA A 309 -4.69 -6.98 -14.26
N ASN A 310 -3.54 -7.22 -13.61
CA ASN A 310 -2.85 -8.50 -13.59
C ASN A 310 -3.21 -9.38 -12.37
N PHE A 311 -4.16 -8.95 -11.51
CA PHE A 311 -4.72 -9.75 -10.41
C PHE A 311 -6.07 -10.37 -10.79
#